data_AF-A0A075IH22-F1
#
_entry.id   AF-A0A075IH22-F1
#
_cell.length_a   1.000
_cell.length_b   1.000
_cell.length_c   1.000
_cell.angle_alpha   90.00
_cell.angle_beta   90.00
_cell.angle_gamma   90.00
#
_symmetry.space_group_name_H-M   'P 1'
#
loop_
_entity.id
_entity.type
_entity.pdbx_description
1 polymer ?
#
loop_
_entity_poly.entity_id
_entity_poly.type
_entity_poly.pdbx_seq_one_letter_code
_entity_poly.pdbx_strand_id
1 'polypeptide(L)'
;MEYAGFNPIIIESVGAGQTEIEISNIADITVVVFNPYTGDSIQTIKAGITEIGDIYLVHKSDLDGASQLFQSVQDFIGTVEKSPIILQVSSKTEKGISEFIKELKKLMVIKKKDKKLSEKQRLAKELDDIILNNISQKVASILHSSKSYSGYLKKVQEKKIDPFEAADNISKSILK
;
A
#
# COMPACT_ATOMS: atom_id res chain seq x y z
N MET A 1 -5.41 13.88 11.68
CA MET A 1 -4.93 14.86 10.69
C MET A 1 -5.76 14.80 9.40
N GLU A 2 -5.80 13.66 8.70
CA GLU A 2 -6.59 13.54 7.45
C GLU A 2 -8.11 13.72 7.69
N TYR A 3 -8.68 13.07 8.70
CA TYR A 3 -10.08 13.28 9.13
C TYR A 3 -10.39 14.70 9.64
N ALA A 4 -9.36 15.48 9.95
CA ALA A 4 -9.50 16.89 10.33
C ALA A 4 -9.36 17.85 9.13
N GLY A 5 -9.26 17.32 7.90
CA GLY A 5 -9.23 18.10 6.66
C GLY A 5 -7.84 18.51 6.19
N PHE A 6 -6.76 18.09 6.85
CA PHE A 6 -5.40 18.42 6.42
C PHE A 6 -4.92 17.51 5.30
N ASN A 7 -4.56 18.10 4.16
CA ASN A 7 -4.00 17.40 3.01
C ASN A 7 -3.20 18.39 2.11
N PRO A 8 -1.90 18.17 1.85
CA PRO A 8 -1.07 17.05 2.31
C PRO A 8 -0.66 17.17 3.78
N ILE A 9 -0.26 16.03 4.37
CA ILE A 9 0.39 15.96 5.68
C ILE A 9 1.88 15.74 5.42
N ILE A 10 2.73 16.58 6.00
CA ILE A 10 4.19 16.48 5.89
C ILE A 10 4.72 16.01 7.23
N ILE A 11 5.55 14.97 7.20
CA ILE A 11 6.24 14.41 8.37
C ILE A 11 7.73 14.61 8.15
N GLU A 12 8.41 15.26 9.10
CA GLU A 12 9.85 15.47 9.10
C GLU A 12 10.47 14.66 10.24
N SER A 13 11.52 13.88 9.94
CA SER A 13 12.31 13.21 10.98
C SER A 13 13.37 14.15 11.54
N VAL A 14 13.77 13.94 12.80
CA VAL A 14 14.74 14.79 13.50
C VAL A 14 16.14 14.14 13.63
N GLY A 15 16.49 13.15 12.79
CA GLY A 15 17.77 12.47 12.88
C GLY A 15 18.03 11.42 11.78
N ALA A 16 19.04 10.59 12.02
CA ALA A 16 19.35 9.38 11.24
C ALA A 16 19.46 8.19 12.20
N GLY A 17 18.38 7.42 12.31
CA GLY A 17 18.24 6.26 13.19
C GLY A 17 17.32 5.20 12.58
N GLN A 18 16.65 4.41 13.43
CA GLN A 18 15.67 3.41 12.97
C GLN A 18 14.29 4.01 12.66
N THR A 19 14.02 5.22 13.17
CA THR A 19 12.72 5.89 13.08
C THR A 19 12.38 6.28 11.64
N GLU A 20 13.36 6.51 10.78
CA GLU A 20 13.17 6.88 9.37
C GLU A 20 12.54 5.75 8.57
N ILE A 21 12.92 4.51 8.85
CA ILE A 21 12.32 3.32 8.24
C ILE A 21 10.85 3.20 8.65
N GLU A 22 10.54 3.41 9.93
CA GLU A 22 9.16 3.39 10.44
C GLU A 22 8.31 4.49 9.81
N ILE A 23 8.84 5.72 9.71
CA ILE A 23 8.17 6.84 9.05
C ILE A 23 7.91 6.51 7.57
N SER A 24 8.86 5.89 6.88
CA SER A 24 8.68 5.52 5.48
C SER A 24 7.59 4.48 5.25
N ASN A 25 7.34 3.60 6.23
CA ASN A 25 6.31 2.57 6.15
C ASN A 25 4.89 3.14 6.32
N ILE A 26 4.75 4.30 6.97
CA ILE A 26 3.45 4.96 7.18
C ILE A 26 3.17 6.07 6.17
N ALA A 27 4.20 6.61 5.52
CA ALA A 27 4.08 7.67 4.53
C ALA A 27 3.68 7.10 3.16
N ASP A 28 2.77 7.79 2.45
CA ASP A 28 2.41 7.41 1.07
C ASP A 28 3.58 7.66 0.09
N ILE A 29 4.39 8.70 0.37
CA ILE A 29 5.56 9.13 -0.39
C ILE A 29 6.68 9.51 0.58
N THR A 30 7.87 8.96 0.38
CA THR A 30 9.07 9.30 1.14
C THR A 30 10.05 10.11 0.29
N VAL A 31 10.46 11.28 0.78
CA VAL A 31 11.49 12.13 0.15
C VAL A 31 12.73 12.14 1.02
N VAL A 32 13.85 11.68 0.47
CA VAL A 32 15.15 11.65 1.15
C VAL A 32 15.98 12.84 0.68
N VAL A 33 16.57 13.58 1.61
CA VAL A 33 17.34 14.79 1.30
C VAL A 33 18.78 14.66 1.76
N PHE A 34 19.72 14.84 0.84
CA PHE A 34 21.17 14.87 1.09
C PHE A 34 21.69 16.29 0.93
N ASN A 35 22.76 16.63 1.65
CA ASN A 35 23.45 17.92 1.53
C ASN A 35 24.94 17.69 1.25
N PRO A 36 25.61 18.54 0.46
CA PRO A 36 27.06 18.52 0.36
C PRO A 36 27.71 18.92 1.70
N TYR A 37 28.94 18.44 1.92
CA TYR A 37 29.79 18.77 3.07
C TYR A 37 29.27 18.38 4.46
N THR A 38 28.16 17.66 4.56
CA THR A 38 27.89 16.88 5.78
C THR A 38 28.83 15.69 5.78
N GLY A 39 29.71 15.58 6.79
CA GLY A 39 30.76 14.55 6.87
C GLY A 39 30.25 13.10 6.76
N ASP A 40 28.94 12.92 6.94
CA ASP A 40 28.23 11.64 6.88
C ASP A 40 27.48 11.37 5.57
N SER A 41 27.46 12.28 4.60
CA SER A 41 26.57 12.18 3.41
C SER A 41 26.70 10.85 2.65
N ILE A 42 27.91 10.29 2.58
CA ILE A 42 28.19 9.01 1.90
C ILE A 42 27.95 7.81 2.84
N GLN A 43 28.10 7.99 4.16
CA GLN A 43 27.79 6.93 5.12
C GLN A 43 26.28 6.77 5.33
N THR A 44 25.51 7.85 5.27
CA THR A 44 24.04 7.84 5.26
C THR A 44 23.49 7.05 4.08
N ILE A 45 24.16 7.11 2.92
CA ILE A 45 23.85 6.28 1.74
C ILE A 45 24.05 4.77 2.03
N LYS A 46 24.89 4.38 3.00
CA LYS A 46 25.12 2.95 3.30
C LYS A 46 24.13 2.35 4.30
N ALA A 47 23.33 3.16 4.99
CA ALA A 47 22.51 2.71 6.13
C ALA A 47 21.01 2.65 5.78
N GLY A 48 20.57 1.77 4.88
CA GLY A 48 19.15 1.43 4.65
C GLY A 48 18.21 2.54 4.14
N ILE A 49 18.63 3.81 4.19
CA ILE A 49 17.85 4.99 3.78
C ILE A 49 17.74 5.08 2.24
N THR A 50 18.59 4.36 1.51
CA THR A 50 18.58 4.26 0.05
C THR A 50 17.47 3.41 -0.52
N GLU A 51 16.78 2.64 0.31
CA GLU A 51 15.73 1.72 -0.12
C GLU A 51 14.32 2.27 0.16
N ILE A 52 14.23 3.27 1.04
CA ILE A 52 12.95 3.81 1.54
C ILE A 52 12.40 4.98 0.74
N GLY A 53 13.25 5.67 -0.04
CA GLY A 53 12.87 6.89 -0.76
C GLY A 53 12.18 6.64 -2.10
N ASP A 54 11.09 7.36 -2.36
CA ASP A 54 10.49 7.49 -3.70
C ASP A 54 11.14 8.62 -4.51
N ILE A 55 11.60 9.68 -3.82
CA ILE A 55 12.36 10.81 -4.40
C ILE A 55 13.62 11.05 -3.55
N TYR A 56 14.75 11.26 -4.21
CA TYR A 56 16.02 11.64 -3.61
C TYR A 56 16.42 13.04 -4.06
N LEU A 57 16.69 13.93 -3.11
CA LEU A 57 17.08 15.30 -3.36
C LEU A 57 18.51 15.52 -2.90
N VAL A 58 19.34 16.10 -3.76
CA VAL A 58 20.60 16.73 -3.34
C VAL A 58 20.32 18.22 -3.16
N HIS A 59 20.11 18.61 -1.90
CA HIS A 59 19.85 19.99 -1.49
C HIS A 59 21.14 20.81 -1.37
N LYS A 60 20.98 22.13 -1.24
CA LYS A 60 22.06 23.13 -1.34
C LYS A 60 22.88 22.96 -2.62
N SER A 61 22.21 22.73 -3.75
CA SER A 61 22.86 22.57 -5.05
C SER A 61 23.60 23.81 -5.56
N ASP A 62 23.52 24.92 -4.84
CA ASP A 62 24.30 26.13 -5.03
C ASP A 62 25.70 26.07 -4.40
N LEU A 63 25.98 25.07 -3.59
CA LEU A 63 27.31 24.84 -3.00
C LEU A 63 28.17 23.95 -3.89
N ASP A 64 29.48 24.14 -3.76
CA ASP A 64 30.47 23.23 -4.33
C ASP A 64 30.24 21.79 -3.83
N GLY A 65 30.72 20.79 -4.56
CA GLY A 65 30.55 19.38 -4.18
C GLY A 65 29.12 18.80 -4.36
N ALA A 66 28.09 19.63 -4.57
CA ALA A 66 26.73 19.14 -4.82
C ALA A 66 26.63 18.26 -6.07
N SER A 67 27.37 18.59 -7.14
CA SER A 67 27.42 17.77 -8.36
C SER A 67 28.09 16.41 -8.12
N GLN A 68 29.15 16.37 -7.31
CA GLN A 68 29.82 15.13 -6.95
C GLN A 68 28.93 14.23 -6.10
N LEU A 69 28.22 14.81 -5.12
CA LEU A 69 27.25 14.09 -4.31
C LEU A 69 26.09 13.57 -5.16
N PHE A 70 25.59 14.37 -6.10
CA PHE A 70 24.55 13.93 -7.04
C PHE A 70 24.98 12.72 -7.87
N GLN A 71 26.20 12.74 -8.42
CA GLN A 71 26.75 11.57 -9.12
C GLN A 71 26.85 10.35 -8.19
N SER A 72 27.34 10.54 -6.96
CA SER A 72 27.39 9.44 -5.99
C SER A 72 26.00 8.87 -5.69
N VAL A 73 25.00 9.72 -5.44
CA VAL A 73 23.61 9.28 -5.22
C VAL A 73 23.09 8.56 -6.46
N GLN A 74 23.35 9.05 -7.68
CA GLN A 74 22.98 8.36 -8.91
C GLN A 74 23.63 6.98 -9.05
N ASP A 75 24.90 6.83 -8.69
CA ASP A 75 25.59 5.54 -8.78
C ASP A 75 25.06 4.53 -7.77
N PHE A 76 24.82 4.95 -6.53
CA PHE A 76 24.31 4.06 -5.48
C PHE A 76 22.85 3.69 -5.70
N ILE A 77 22.02 4.66 -6.05
CA ILE A 77 20.58 4.51 -6.17
C ILE A 77 20.17 4.06 -7.58
N GLY A 78 20.91 4.41 -8.63
CA GLY A 78 20.58 4.07 -10.02
C GLY A 78 20.62 2.57 -10.35
N THR A 79 21.07 1.73 -9.40
CA THR A 79 21.12 0.28 -9.53
C THR A 79 19.86 -0.44 -9.02
N VAL A 80 18.95 0.24 -8.30
CA VAL A 80 17.67 -0.37 -7.91
C VAL A 80 16.69 -0.42 -9.08
N GLU A 81 16.00 -1.56 -9.24
CA GLU A 81 15.01 -1.84 -10.31
C GLU A 81 13.92 -0.76 -10.45
N LYS A 82 13.72 0.08 -9.43
CA LYS A 82 12.64 1.06 -9.34
C LYS A 82 12.85 2.38 -10.10
N SER A 83 13.99 2.60 -10.76
CA SER A 83 14.29 3.86 -11.49
C SER A 83 13.87 5.13 -10.71
N PRO A 84 14.42 5.34 -9.49
CA PRO A 84 13.97 6.40 -8.59
C PRO A 84 14.29 7.81 -9.09
N ILE A 85 13.50 8.78 -8.65
CA ILE A 85 13.63 10.19 -9.05
C ILE A 85 14.74 10.82 -8.22
N ILE A 86 15.80 11.31 -8.88
CA ILE A 86 16.94 11.96 -8.23
C ILE A 86 17.08 13.37 -8.80
N LEU A 87 17.01 14.40 -7.95
CA LEU A 87 17.05 15.81 -8.37
C LEU A 87 18.05 16.62 -7.55
N GLN A 88 18.62 17.65 -8.15
CA GLN A 88 19.37 18.69 -7.43
C GLN A 88 18.47 19.88 -7.16
N VAL A 89 18.48 20.38 -5.93
CA VAL A 89 17.63 21.51 -5.52
C VAL A 89 18.40 22.49 -4.64
N SER A 90 17.99 23.75 -4.68
CA SER A 90 18.47 24.80 -3.77
C SER A 90 17.30 25.67 -3.34
N SER A 91 16.97 25.65 -2.05
CA SER A 91 15.96 26.57 -1.51
C SER A 91 16.44 28.03 -1.50
N LYS A 92 17.77 28.27 -1.52
CA LYS A 92 18.34 29.62 -1.52
C LYS A 92 18.19 30.31 -2.87
N THR A 93 18.35 29.55 -3.95
CA THR A 93 18.30 30.07 -5.33
C THR A 93 17.02 29.66 -6.07
N GLU A 94 16.14 28.91 -5.40
CA GLU A 94 14.94 28.28 -5.95
C GLU A 94 15.18 27.28 -7.11
N LYS A 95 16.45 26.99 -7.43
CA LYS A 95 16.82 26.04 -8.48
C LYS A 95 16.25 24.64 -8.19
N GLY A 96 15.64 24.02 -9.19
CA GLY A 96 15.13 22.65 -9.14
C GLY A 96 13.83 22.45 -8.34
N ILE A 97 13.37 23.45 -7.58
CA ILE A 97 12.17 23.32 -6.75
C ILE A 97 10.91 23.10 -7.59
N SER A 98 10.77 23.83 -8.71
CA SER A 98 9.62 23.68 -9.61
C SER A 98 9.55 22.28 -10.24
N GLU A 99 10.70 21.71 -10.59
CA GLU A 99 10.82 20.36 -11.12
C GLU A 99 10.48 19.32 -10.05
N PHE A 100 11.01 19.49 -8.83
CA PHE A 100 10.67 18.64 -7.70
C PHE A 100 9.16 18.62 -7.42
N ILE A 101 8.50 19.77 -7.36
CA ILE A 101 7.06 19.85 -7.11
C ILE A 101 6.26 19.17 -8.22
N LYS A 102 6.70 19.27 -9.49
CA LYS A 102 6.06 18.60 -10.62
C LYS A 102 6.12 17.08 -10.45
N GLU A 103 7.29 16.53 -10.16
CA GLU A 103 7.46 15.08 -9.97
C GLU A 103 6.74 14.58 -8.71
N LEU A 104 6.78 15.34 -7.61
CA LEU A 104 6.02 15.03 -6.40
C LEU A 104 4.52 14.94 -6.67
N LYS A 105 3.93 15.93 -7.37
CA LYS A 105 2.51 15.93 -7.74
C LYS A 105 2.15 14.72 -8.60
N LYS A 106 3.02 14.34 -9.54
CA LYS A 106 2.82 13.16 -10.39
C LYS A 106 2.77 11.88 -9.55
N LEU A 107 3.70 11.71 -8.61
CA LEU A 107 3.69 10.57 -7.68
C LEU A 107 2.47 10.56 -6.77
N MET A 108 2.03 11.71 -6.26
CA MET A 108 0.81 11.81 -5.43
C MET A 108 -0.42 11.29 -6.17
N VAL A 109 -0.55 11.57 -7.48
CA VAL A 109 -1.66 11.06 -8.29
C VAL A 109 -1.58 9.55 -8.46
N ILE A 110 -0.39 9.00 -8.73
CA ILE A 110 -0.16 7.56 -8.89
C ILE A 110 -0.49 6.82 -7.60
N LYS A 111 0.14 7.22 -6.47
CA LYS A 111 -0.06 6.59 -5.16
C LYS A 111 -1.52 6.68 -4.69
N LYS A 112 -2.21 7.79 -4.96
CA LYS A 112 -3.63 7.94 -4.64
C LYS A 112 -4.51 6.98 -5.46
N LYS A 113 -4.18 6.75 -6.73
CA LYS A 113 -4.90 5.79 -7.58
C LYS A 113 -4.69 4.37 -7.07
N ASP A 114 -3.46 4.01 -6.73
CA ASP A 114 -3.11 2.67 -6.21
C ASP A 114 -3.78 2.42 -4.86
N LYS A 115 -3.75 3.40 -3.95
CA LYS A 115 -4.42 3.34 -2.64
C LYS A 115 -5.93 3.15 -2.80
N LYS A 116 -6.57 3.91 -3.69
CA LYS A 116 -8.01 3.74 -3.99
C LYS A 116 -8.34 2.37 -4.60
N LEU A 117 -7.47 1.85 -5.47
CA LEU A 117 -7.66 0.53 -6.07
C LEU A 117 -7.57 -0.57 -5.00
N SER A 118 -6.56 -0.48 -4.14
CA SER A 118 -6.34 -1.38 -3.01
C SER A 118 -7.49 -1.31 -1.99
N GLU A 119 -7.94 -0.10 -1.64
CA GLU A 119 -9.05 0.12 -0.72
C GLU A 119 -10.36 -0.45 -1.27
N LYS A 120 -10.66 -0.21 -2.55
CA LYS A 120 -11.84 -0.80 -3.20
C LYS A 120 -11.81 -2.32 -3.16
N GLN A 121 -10.66 -2.93 -3.44
CA GLN A 121 -10.50 -4.39 -3.39
C GLN A 121 -10.66 -4.93 -1.97
N ARG A 122 -10.11 -4.23 -0.97
CA ARG A 122 -10.22 -4.62 0.44
C ARG A 122 -11.68 -4.53 0.93
N LEU A 123 -12.37 -3.43 0.63
CA LEU A 123 -13.78 -3.24 0.96
C LEU A 123 -14.68 -4.25 0.25
N ALA A 124 -14.39 -4.56 -1.03
CA ALA A 124 -15.14 -5.58 -1.77
C ALA A 124 -15.01 -6.96 -1.10
N LYS A 125 -13.79 -7.36 -0.70
CA LYS A 125 -13.57 -8.63 0.00
C LYS A 125 -14.30 -8.68 1.34
N GLU A 126 -14.23 -7.61 2.13
CA GLU A 126 -14.94 -7.51 3.41
C GLU A 126 -16.46 -7.62 3.22
N LEU A 127 -17.00 -6.96 2.19
CA LEU A 127 -18.42 -7.06 1.85
C LEU A 127 -18.81 -8.49 1.43
N ASP A 128 -18.01 -9.14 0.59
CA ASP A 128 -18.23 -10.53 0.17
C ASP A 128 -18.28 -11.47 1.38
N ASP A 129 -17.34 -11.34 2.31
CA ASP A 129 -17.27 -12.14 3.53
C ASP A 129 -18.52 -11.94 4.41
N ILE A 130 -18.99 -10.69 4.56
CA ILE A 130 -20.22 -10.37 5.30
C ILE A 130 -21.43 -11.00 4.62
N ILE A 131 -21.56 -10.87 3.29
CA ILE A 131 -22.68 -11.43 2.53
C ILE A 131 -22.70 -12.95 2.66
N LEU A 132 -21.56 -13.61 2.46
CA LEU A 132 -21.44 -15.07 2.56
C LEU A 132 -21.80 -15.58 3.96
N ASN A 133 -21.35 -14.88 5.01
CA ASN A 133 -21.71 -15.24 6.38
C ASN A 133 -23.21 -15.08 6.63
N ASN A 134 -23.80 -13.96 6.20
CA ASN A 134 -25.23 -13.71 6.34
C ASN A 134 -26.08 -14.76 5.60
N ILE A 135 -25.71 -15.12 4.37
CA ILE A 135 -26.38 -16.17 3.60
C ILE A 135 -26.23 -17.51 4.31
N SER A 136 -25.02 -17.87 4.75
CA SER A 136 -24.75 -19.14 5.43
C SER A 136 -25.59 -19.30 6.71
N GLN A 137 -25.67 -18.25 7.53
CA GLN A 137 -26.52 -18.24 8.72
C GLN A 137 -28.00 -18.42 8.39
N LYS A 138 -28.49 -17.74 7.34
CA LYS A 138 -29.89 -17.84 6.93
C LYS A 138 -30.22 -19.22 6.34
N VAL A 139 -29.33 -19.78 5.54
CA VAL A 139 -29.45 -21.14 4.99
C VAL A 139 -29.44 -22.18 6.11
N ALA A 140 -28.55 -22.05 7.10
CA ALA A 140 -28.52 -22.95 8.26
C ALA A 140 -29.85 -22.92 9.03
N SER A 141 -30.41 -21.73 9.25
CA SER A 141 -31.74 -21.56 9.86
C SER A 141 -32.85 -22.26 9.06
N ILE A 142 -32.85 -22.16 7.73
CA ILE A 142 -33.84 -22.81 6.86
C ILE A 142 -33.65 -24.33 6.87
N LEU A 143 -32.40 -24.81 6.81
CA LEU A 143 -32.09 -26.24 6.82
C LEU A 143 -32.61 -26.92 8.08
N HIS A 144 -32.36 -26.34 9.25
CA HIS A 144 -32.83 -26.88 10.54
C HIS A 144 -34.35 -26.81 10.73
N SER A 145 -35.05 -25.90 10.06
CA SER A 145 -36.51 -25.72 10.19
C SER A 145 -37.31 -26.41 9.06
N SER A 146 -36.66 -26.87 7.99
CA SER A 146 -37.37 -27.47 6.85
C SER A 146 -37.72 -28.96 7.08
N LYS A 147 -38.99 -29.30 6.87
CA LYS A 147 -39.43 -30.70 6.74
C LYS A 147 -38.69 -31.44 5.60
N SER A 148 -38.29 -30.70 4.56
CA SER A 148 -37.55 -31.22 3.41
C SER A 148 -36.22 -31.86 3.82
N TYR A 149 -35.41 -31.17 4.63
CA TYR A 149 -34.12 -31.68 5.11
C TYR A 149 -34.28 -33.03 5.84
N SER A 150 -35.24 -33.12 6.76
CA SER A 150 -35.52 -34.37 7.48
C SER A 150 -35.95 -35.51 6.56
N GLY A 151 -36.70 -35.20 5.50
CA GLY A 151 -37.16 -36.19 4.51
C GLY A 151 -36.01 -36.73 3.66
N TYR A 152 -35.11 -35.86 3.17
CA TYR A 152 -33.93 -36.28 2.42
C TYR A 152 -32.93 -37.03 3.31
N LEU A 153 -32.73 -36.59 4.57
CA LEU A 153 -31.90 -37.30 5.54
C LEU A 153 -32.35 -38.75 5.75
N LYS A 154 -33.67 -38.97 5.87
CA LYS A 154 -34.24 -40.31 6.00
C LYS A 154 -33.99 -41.18 4.76
N LYS A 155 -34.13 -40.62 3.55
CA LYS A 155 -33.84 -41.34 2.30
C LYS A 155 -32.36 -41.74 2.19
N VAL A 156 -31.44 -40.90 2.66
CA VAL A 156 -30.00 -41.21 2.71
C VAL A 156 -29.73 -42.33 3.72
N GLN A 157 -30.31 -42.26 4.92
CA GLN A 157 -30.18 -43.32 5.94
C GLN A 157 -30.72 -44.67 5.45
N GLU A 158 -31.83 -44.66 4.70
CA GLU A 158 -32.41 -45.84 4.06
C GLU A 158 -31.65 -46.30 2.80
N LYS A 159 -30.54 -45.63 2.43
CA LYS A 159 -29.74 -45.87 1.21
C LYS A 159 -30.54 -45.80 -0.10
N LYS A 160 -31.62 -45.01 -0.13
CA LYS A 160 -32.46 -44.82 -1.33
C LYS A 160 -31.90 -43.78 -2.30
N ILE A 161 -31.11 -42.85 -1.78
CA ILE A 161 -30.35 -41.84 -2.54
C ILE A 161 -29.00 -41.66 -1.86
N ASP A 162 -28.00 -41.21 -2.60
CA ASP A 162 -26.70 -40.88 -2.01
C ASP A 162 -26.68 -39.46 -1.39
N PRO A 163 -25.70 -39.15 -0.52
CA PRO A 163 -25.60 -37.85 0.13
C PRO A 163 -25.39 -36.66 -0.82
N PHE A 164 -24.71 -36.85 -1.95
CA PHE A 164 -24.47 -35.78 -2.94
C PHE A 164 -25.76 -35.43 -3.66
N GLU A 165 -26.51 -36.45 -4.09
CA GLU A 165 -27.82 -36.28 -4.72
C GLU A 165 -28.82 -35.61 -3.76
N ALA A 166 -28.79 -35.99 -2.48
CA ALA A 166 -29.59 -35.34 -1.44
C ALA A 166 -29.22 -33.86 -1.28
N ALA A 167 -27.93 -33.54 -1.19
CA ALA A 167 -27.44 -32.17 -1.01
C ALA A 167 -27.79 -31.25 -2.20
N ASP A 168 -27.66 -31.74 -3.43
CA ASP A 168 -28.01 -30.98 -4.65
C ASP A 168 -29.52 -30.68 -4.70
N ASN A 169 -30.35 -31.67 -4.39
CA ASN A 169 -31.80 -31.51 -4.33
C ASN A 169 -32.25 -30.52 -3.24
N ILE A 170 -31.66 -30.60 -2.05
CA ILE A 170 -31.94 -29.66 -0.96
C ILE A 170 -31.51 -28.24 -1.36
N SER A 171 -30.31 -28.09 -1.92
CA SER A 171 -29.76 -26.78 -2.32
C SER A 171 -30.62 -26.11 -3.40
N LYS A 172 -31.04 -26.87 -4.42
CA LYS A 172 -31.97 -26.39 -5.47
C LYS A 172 -33.33 -25.97 -4.91
N SER A 173 -33.80 -26.61 -3.84
CA SER A 173 -35.06 -26.24 -3.17
C SER A 173 -34.94 -24.96 -2.35
N ILE A 174 -33.75 -24.59 -1.89
CA ILE A 174 -33.51 -23.36 -1.09
C ILE A 174 -33.29 -22.15 -1.99
N LEU A 175 -32.76 -22.36 -3.20
CA LEU A 175 -32.46 -21.32 -4.19
C LEU A 175 -33.65 -20.97 -5.12
N LYS A 176 -34.78 -21.68 -5.01
CA LYS A 176 -36.04 -21.39 -5.71
C LYS A 176 -36.92 -20.47 -4.91
#